data_AF-A0A2V8DZI3-F1
#
_entry.id   AF-A0A2V8DZI3-F1
#
_cell.length_a   1.000
_cell.length_b   1.000
_cell.length_c   1.000
_cell.angle_alpha   90.00
_cell.angle_beta   90.00
_cell.angle_gamma   90.00
#
_symmetry.space_group_name_H-M   'P 1'
#
loop_
_entity.id
_entity.type
_entity.pdbx_description
1 polymer ?
#
loop_
_entity_poly.entity_id
_entity_poly.type
_entity_poly.pdbx_seq_one_letter_code
_entity_poly.pdbx_strand_id
1 'polypeptide(L)'
;MDKLTRQKLIDQYKDGYRVVADALAGATDEELDARPAPAKWTAREIAHHLADSEMTSAIRLRHLIAVDNPQIVGYDQDEFARRLYYDRPIDASIEAFKAARRTTAEILERMSETEWAREGTHSEHGRYTISRWLEIYAAHAHNHAEQIRIARGSARKK
;
A
#
# COMPACT_ATOMS: atom_id res chain seq x y z
N MET A 1 11.70 15.65 8.76
CA MET A 1 11.37 15.80 7.32
C MET A 1 10.86 17.21 7.11
N ASP A 2 11.43 17.97 6.18
CA ASP A 2 10.96 19.33 5.87
C ASP A 2 9.64 19.31 5.05
N LYS A 3 8.96 20.46 4.99
CA LYS A 3 7.65 20.58 4.34
C LYS A 3 7.67 20.30 2.84
N LEU A 4 8.76 20.63 2.13
CA LEU A 4 8.86 20.39 0.70
C LEU A 4 9.01 18.90 0.40
N THR A 5 9.90 18.22 1.14
CA THR A 5 10.06 16.76 1.04
C THR A 5 8.76 16.05 1.36
N ARG A 6 8.07 16.48 2.43
CA ARG A 6 6.75 15.94 2.81
C ARG A 6 5.72 16.10 1.71
N GLN A 7 5.62 17.29 1.10
CA GLN A 7 4.66 17.52 0.02
C GLN A 7 4.91 16.59 -1.18
N LYS A 8 6.18 16.42 -1.59
CA LYS A 8 6.54 15.49 -2.67
C LYS A 8 6.10 14.06 -2.38
N LEU A 9 6.29 13.60 -1.14
CA LEU A 9 5.87 12.25 -0.73
C LEU A 9 4.35 12.12 -0.65
N ILE A 10 3.62 13.16 -0.23
CA ILE A 10 2.14 13.19 -0.28
C ILE A 10 1.66 13.11 -1.73
N ASP A 11 2.29 13.85 -2.65
CA ASP A 11 1.93 13.82 -4.07
C ASP A 11 2.21 12.44 -4.67
N GLN A 12 3.36 11.83 -4.36
CA GLN A 12 3.68 10.45 -4.75
C GLN A 12 2.68 9.45 -4.14
N TYR A 13 2.27 9.66 -2.88
CA TYR A 13 1.27 8.84 -2.23
C TYR A 13 -0.07 8.93 -2.99
N LYS A 14 -0.53 10.13 -3.32
CA LYS A 14 -1.78 10.34 -4.08
C LYS A 14 -1.74 9.67 -5.45
N ASP A 15 -0.62 9.78 -6.16
CA ASP A 15 -0.43 9.19 -7.49
C ASP A 15 -0.43 7.65 -7.48
N GLY A 16 -0.13 7.04 -6.32
CA GLY A 16 -0.02 5.59 -6.14
C GLY A 16 -1.21 4.78 -6.67
N TYR A 17 -2.44 5.29 -6.53
CA TYR A 17 -3.62 4.60 -7.09
C TYR A 17 -3.58 4.57 -8.62
N ARG A 18 -3.30 5.71 -9.25
CA ARG A 18 -3.28 5.84 -10.71
C ARG A 18 -2.27 4.89 -11.34
N VAL A 19 -1.04 4.85 -10.81
CA VAL A 19 0.03 4.00 -11.38
C VAL A 19 -0.29 2.50 -11.29
N VAL A 20 -0.98 2.07 -10.23
CA VAL A 20 -1.45 0.68 -10.08
C VAL A 20 -2.60 0.40 -11.03
N ALA A 21 -3.57 1.30 -11.13
CA ALA A 21 -4.69 1.18 -12.06
C ALA A 21 -4.21 1.09 -13.51
N ASP A 22 -3.25 1.92 -13.91
CA ASP A 22 -2.60 1.88 -15.22
C ASP A 22 -1.87 0.55 -15.43
N ALA A 23 -1.20 0.02 -14.41
CA ALA A 23 -0.50 -1.26 -14.47
C ALA A 23 -1.43 -2.47 -14.56
N LEU A 24 -2.69 -2.35 -14.15
CA LEU A 24 -3.73 -3.40 -14.25
C LEU A 24 -4.67 -3.20 -15.44
N ALA A 25 -4.64 -2.04 -16.09
CA ALA A 25 -5.53 -1.73 -17.19
C ALA A 25 -5.45 -2.78 -18.30
N GLY A 26 -6.62 -3.31 -18.68
CA GLY A 26 -6.78 -4.32 -19.72
C GLY A 26 -6.11 -5.67 -19.41
N ALA A 27 -5.77 -5.96 -18.16
CA ALA A 27 -5.24 -7.28 -17.79
C ALA A 27 -6.28 -8.37 -18.02
N THR A 28 -5.87 -9.46 -18.68
CA THR A 28 -6.65 -10.69 -18.78
C THR A 28 -6.47 -11.54 -17.51
N ASP A 29 -7.35 -12.51 -17.25
CA ASP A 29 -7.15 -13.44 -16.14
C ASP A 29 -5.82 -14.21 -16.25
N GLU A 30 -5.42 -14.59 -17.45
CA GLU A 30 -4.11 -15.21 -17.68
C GLU A 30 -2.94 -14.30 -17.28
N GLU A 31 -3.00 -13.00 -17.61
CA GLU A 31 -1.98 -12.03 -17.19
C GLU A 31 -2.05 -11.77 -15.67
N LEU A 32 -3.24 -11.77 -15.07
CA LEU A 32 -3.43 -11.59 -13.63
C LEU A 32 -2.83 -12.75 -12.82
N ASP A 33 -2.94 -13.97 -13.35
CA ASP A 33 -2.50 -15.22 -12.70
C ASP A 33 -1.11 -15.67 -13.14
N ALA A 34 -0.46 -14.91 -14.01
CA ALA A 34 0.90 -15.17 -14.44
C ALA A 34 1.89 -14.98 -13.28
N ARG A 35 2.59 -16.08 -12.93
CA ARG A 35 3.62 -16.09 -11.90
C ARG A 35 5.02 -15.94 -12.51
N PRO A 36 5.76 -14.85 -12.23
CA PRO A 36 7.05 -14.59 -12.87
C PRO A 36 8.19 -15.47 -12.35
N ALA A 37 8.07 -15.98 -11.11
CA ALA A 37 8.98 -16.98 -10.54
C ALA A 37 8.30 -17.71 -9.36
N PRO A 38 8.71 -18.93 -8.96
CA PRO A 38 8.02 -19.74 -7.96
C PRO A 38 7.72 -19.05 -6.63
N ALA A 39 8.59 -18.16 -6.17
CA ALA A 39 8.45 -17.41 -4.90
C ALA A 39 7.99 -15.96 -5.08
N LYS A 40 7.49 -15.57 -6.26
CA LYS A 40 7.02 -14.22 -6.56
C LYS A 40 5.51 -14.21 -6.71
N TRP A 41 4.89 -13.13 -6.27
CA TRP A 41 3.45 -12.95 -6.39
C TRP A 41 3.00 -12.71 -7.83
N THR A 42 1.77 -13.12 -8.14
CA THR A 42 1.04 -12.76 -9.36
C THR A 42 0.50 -11.33 -9.26
N ALA A 43 0.02 -10.78 -10.39
CA ALA A 43 -0.62 -9.46 -10.36
C ALA A 43 -1.92 -9.47 -9.54
N ARG A 44 -2.66 -10.59 -9.54
CA ARG A 44 -3.85 -10.78 -8.68
C ARG A 44 -3.51 -10.72 -7.20
N GLU A 45 -2.49 -11.46 -6.77
CA GLU A 45 -2.01 -11.49 -5.39
C GLU A 45 -1.54 -10.09 -4.94
N ILE A 46 -0.84 -9.35 -5.80
CA ILE A 46 -0.39 -7.98 -5.51
C ILE A 46 -1.58 -7.02 -5.38
N ALA A 47 -2.62 -7.15 -6.19
CA ALA A 47 -3.82 -6.31 -6.10
C ALA A 47 -4.54 -6.48 -4.75
N HIS A 48 -4.65 -7.72 -4.25
CA HIS A 48 -5.21 -7.98 -2.93
C HIS A 48 -4.31 -7.48 -1.80
N HIS A 49 -3.00 -7.71 -1.90
CA HIS A 49 -2.02 -7.17 -0.95
C HIS A 49 -2.10 -5.65 -0.83
N LEU A 50 -2.22 -4.93 -1.95
CA LEU A 50 -2.36 -3.48 -1.94
C LEU A 50 -3.61 -3.03 -1.19
N ALA A 51 -4.73 -3.73 -1.34
CA ALA A 51 -5.95 -3.42 -0.60
C ALA A 51 -5.75 -3.60 0.91
N ASP A 52 -5.30 -4.77 1.34
CA ASP A 52 -5.18 -5.12 2.76
C ASP A 52 -4.09 -4.31 3.46
N SER A 53 -2.96 -4.11 2.79
CA SER A 53 -1.85 -3.29 3.30
C SER A 53 -2.25 -1.83 3.47
N GLU A 54 -3.03 -1.25 2.55
CA GLU A 54 -3.38 0.17 2.57
C GLU A 54 -4.56 0.46 3.49
N MET A 55 -5.52 -0.46 3.62
CA MET A 55 -6.54 -0.37 4.67
C MET A 55 -5.90 -0.45 6.07
N THR A 56 -4.97 -1.39 6.25
CA THR A 56 -4.23 -1.53 7.52
C THR A 56 -3.40 -0.27 7.79
N SER A 57 -2.68 0.23 6.79
CA SER A 57 -1.85 1.43 6.94
C SER A 57 -2.65 2.68 7.27
N ALA A 58 -3.83 2.83 6.66
CA ALA A 58 -4.76 3.91 6.92
C ALA A 58 -5.25 3.92 8.38
N ILE A 59 -5.47 2.75 8.98
CA ILE A 59 -5.80 2.61 10.40
C ILE A 59 -4.58 2.96 11.28
N ARG A 60 -3.40 2.45 10.93
CA ARG A 60 -2.15 2.76 11.65
C ARG A 60 -1.87 4.26 11.71
N LEU A 61 -2.07 4.98 10.59
CA LEU A 61 -1.91 6.43 10.55
C LEU A 61 -2.90 7.14 11.49
N ARG A 62 -4.18 6.73 11.50
CA ARG A 62 -5.18 7.29 12.41
C ARG A 62 -4.79 7.09 13.87
N HIS A 63 -4.23 5.92 14.21
CA HIS A 63 -3.71 5.66 15.55
C HIS A 63 -2.52 6.58 15.89
N LEU A 64 -1.55 6.73 14.98
CA LEU A 64 -0.43 7.66 15.17
C LEU A 64 -0.89 9.10 15.45
N ILE A 65 -1.95 9.54 14.78
CA ILE A 65 -2.48 10.90 14.91
C ILE A 65 -3.33 11.06 16.19
N ALA A 66 -4.26 10.14 16.43
CA ALA A 66 -5.36 10.37 17.38
C ALA A 66 -5.22 9.64 18.72
N VAL A 67 -4.25 8.73 18.86
CA VAL A 67 -4.03 7.96 20.09
C VAL A 67 -2.68 8.33 20.68
N ASP A 68 -2.62 8.48 22.00
CA ASP A 68 -1.36 8.75 22.71
C ASP A 68 -0.57 7.45 22.91
N ASN A 69 0.73 7.51 22.59
CA ASN A 69 1.66 6.36 22.63
C ASN A 69 1.11 5.08 21.96
N PRO A 70 0.65 5.16 20.70
CA PRO A 70 -0.04 4.04 20.06
C PRO A 70 0.91 2.86 19.81
N GLN A 71 0.39 1.66 20.03
CA GLN A 71 1.01 0.43 19.56
C GLN A 71 0.55 0.16 18.13
N ILE A 72 1.50 0.03 17.22
CA ILE A 72 1.29 -0.21 15.80
C ILE A 72 1.61 -1.68 15.53
N VAL A 73 0.58 -2.48 15.31
CA VAL A 73 0.73 -3.93 15.17
C VAL A 73 1.11 -4.29 13.74
N GLY A 74 2.16 -5.10 13.58
CA GLY A 74 2.58 -5.75 12.34
C GLY A 74 1.54 -6.76 11.82
N TYR A 75 1.75 -7.29 10.62
CA TYR A 75 0.97 -8.42 10.12
C TYR A 75 1.83 -9.26 9.19
N ASP A 76 1.53 -10.55 9.12
CA ASP A 76 2.17 -11.46 8.18
C ASP A 76 1.42 -11.41 6.83
N GLN A 77 2.04 -10.78 5.84
CA GLN A 77 1.46 -10.60 4.51
C GLN A 77 1.30 -11.92 3.74
N ASP A 78 2.17 -12.90 3.98
CA ASP A 78 2.12 -14.19 3.31
C ASP A 78 0.98 -15.03 3.89
N GLU A 79 0.76 -14.96 5.20
CA GLU A 79 -0.41 -15.56 5.84
C GLU A 79 -1.72 -14.87 5.41
N PHE A 80 -1.72 -13.55 5.20
CA PHE A 80 -2.87 -12.86 4.61
C PHE A 80 -3.17 -13.40 3.21
N ALA A 81 -2.16 -13.45 2.35
CA ALA A 81 -2.32 -13.97 1.00
C ALA A 81 -2.87 -15.40 0.98
N ARG A 82 -2.39 -16.25 1.89
CA ARG A 82 -2.81 -17.65 2.03
C ARG A 82 -4.22 -17.81 2.58
N ARG A 83 -4.65 -16.97 3.53
CA ARG A 83 -5.89 -17.17 4.30
C ARG A 83 -7.05 -16.27 3.88
N LEU A 84 -6.78 -15.20 3.12
CA LEU A 84 -7.78 -14.23 2.67
C LEU A 84 -8.15 -14.40 1.18
N TYR A 85 -7.86 -15.57 0.62
CA TYR A 85 -8.29 -16.00 -0.73
C TYR A 85 -7.86 -15.02 -1.82
N TYR A 86 -6.54 -14.87 -2.02
CA TYR A 86 -5.98 -13.95 -3.04
C TYR A 86 -6.14 -14.45 -4.50
N ASP A 87 -6.90 -15.52 -4.72
CA ASP A 87 -7.30 -16.03 -6.03
C ASP A 87 -8.68 -15.49 -6.50
N ARG A 88 -9.34 -14.66 -5.69
CA ARG A 88 -10.65 -14.08 -5.99
C ARG A 88 -10.60 -12.91 -7.01
N PRO A 89 -11.75 -12.41 -7.50
CA PRO A 89 -11.79 -11.20 -8.35
C PRO A 89 -11.22 -9.96 -7.64
N ILE A 90 -10.49 -9.13 -8.38
CA ILE A 90 -9.72 -8.01 -7.81
C ILE A 90 -10.52 -6.71 -7.61
N ASP A 91 -11.67 -6.55 -8.28
CA ASP A 91 -12.39 -5.26 -8.38
C ASP A 91 -12.65 -4.62 -7.00
N ALA A 92 -13.22 -5.39 -6.07
CA ALA A 92 -13.50 -4.90 -4.72
C ALA A 92 -12.22 -4.49 -3.96
N SER A 93 -11.09 -5.15 -4.23
CA SER A 93 -9.81 -4.85 -3.60
C SER A 93 -9.23 -3.54 -4.15
N ILE A 94 -9.36 -3.31 -5.46
CA ILE A 94 -8.94 -2.05 -6.08
C ILE A 94 -9.77 -0.87 -5.58
N GLU A 95 -11.09 -1.03 -5.40
CA GLU A 95 -11.92 0.03 -4.81
C GLU A 95 -11.59 0.28 -3.33
N ALA A 96 -11.31 -0.77 -2.54
CA ALA A 96 -10.87 -0.63 -1.15
C ALA A 96 -9.53 0.11 -1.05
N PHE A 97 -8.56 -0.27 -1.89
CA PHE A 97 -7.27 0.40 -2.03
C PHE A 97 -7.42 1.90 -2.36
N LYS A 98 -8.26 2.22 -3.35
CA LYS A 98 -8.58 3.60 -3.75
C LYS A 98 -9.15 4.42 -2.60
N ALA A 99 -10.14 3.88 -1.90
CA ALA A 99 -10.80 4.57 -0.80
C ALA A 99 -9.84 4.78 0.39
N ALA A 100 -9.06 3.77 0.74
CA ALA A 100 -8.06 3.85 1.80
C ALA A 100 -7.04 4.97 1.52
N ARG A 101 -6.49 5.02 0.29
CA ARG A 101 -5.55 6.08 -0.09
C ARG A 101 -6.20 7.46 -0.15
N ARG A 102 -7.37 7.58 -0.77
CA ARG A 102 -8.03 8.89 -0.92
C ARG A 102 -8.32 9.52 0.44
N THR A 103 -8.97 8.79 1.34
CA THR A 103 -9.31 9.31 2.67
C THR A 103 -8.06 9.64 3.48
N THR A 104 -6.99 8.85 3.33
CA THR A 104 -5.71 9.09 4.01
C THR A 104 -4.99 10.32 3.46
N ALA A 105 -4.98 10.52 2.14
CA ALA A 105 -4.40 11.71 1.52
C ALA A 105 -5.09 13.01 2.01
N GLU A 106 -6.42 13.00 2.10
CA GLU A 106 -7.19 14.14 2.62
C GLU A 106 -6.80 14.51 4.06
N ILE A 107 -6.47 13.51 4.89
CA ILE A 107 -5.95 13.72 6.26
C ILE A 107 -4.54 14.32 6.22
N LEU A 108 -3.63 13.71 5.46
CA LEU A 108 -2.22 14.14 5.38
C LEU A 108 -2.07 15.61 4.96
N GLU A 109 -2.92 16.09 4.04
CA GLU A 109 -2.93 17.48 3.55
C GLU A 109 -3.37 18.50 4.62
N ARG A 110 -4.06 18.07 5.67
CA ARG A 110 -4.62 18.93 6.72
C ARG A 110 -3.81 18.92 8.02
N MET A 111 -2.87 17.98 8.14
CA MET A 111 -2.05 17.84 9.34
C MET A 111 -1.18 19.06 9.62
N SER A 112 -1.20 19.51 10.87
CA SER A 112 -0.34 20.53 11.45
C SER A 112 1.08 20.01 11.72
N GLU A 113 2.06 20.92 11.84
CA GLU A 113 3.46 20.55 12.13
C GLU A 113 3.61 19.79 13.45
N THR A 114 2.76 20.06 14.45
CA THR A 114 2.77 19.34 15.72
C THR A 114 2.28 17.91 15.58
N GLU A 115 1.26 17.66 14.75
CA GLU A 115 0.80 16.30 14.43
C GLU A 115 1.87 15.52 13.67
N TRP A 116 2.60 16.15 12.76
CA TRP A 116 3.72 15.51 12.04
C TRP A 116 4.87 15.05 12.93
N ALA A 117 4.99 15.62 14.13
CA ALA A 117 5.96 15.20 15.14
C ALA A 117 5.52 13.97 15.96
N ARG A 118 4.27 13.49 15.79
CA ARG A 118 3.75 12.33 16.53
C ARG A 118 4.39 11.02 16.10
N GLU A 119 4.44 10.11 17.06
CA GLU A 119 5.02 8.78 16.92
C GLU A 119 4.33 7.76 17.82
N GLY A 120 4.62 6.49 17.56
CA GLY A 120 4.22 5.35 18.36
C GLY A 120 5.29 4.27 18.34
N THR A 121 4.92 3.06 18.77
CA THR A 121 5.82 1.89 18.77
C THR A 121 5.24 0.80 17.89
N HIS A 122 5.98 0.41 16.85
CA HIS A 122 5.70 -0.75 16.03
C HIS A 122 6.12 -2.03 16.73
N SER A 123 5.25 -3.05 16.74
CA SER A 123 5.46 -4.31 17.45
C SER A 123 6.76 -5.04 17.04
N GLU A 124 7.18 -4.86 15.79
CA GLU A 124 8.36 -5.52 15.21
C GLU A 124 9.58 -4.61 15.01
N HIS A 125 9.38 -3.28 14.99
CA HIS A 125 10.40 -2.33 14.55
C HIS A 125 10.70 -1.22 15.58
N GLY A 126 10.02 -1.22 16.72
CA GLY A 126 10.19 -0.19 17.74
C GLY A 126 9.66 1.16 17.27
N ARG A 127 10.41 2.24 17.49
CA ARG A 127 9.95 3.60 17.21
C ARG A 127 9.42 3.77 15.78
N TYR A 128 8.21 4.29 15.66
CA TYR A 128 7.52 4.46 14.37
C TYR A 128 6.83 5.82 14.29
N THR A 129 7.25 6.64 13.32
CA THR A 129 6.79 8.03 13.16
C THR A 129 5.88 8.16 11.95
N ILE A 130 5.07 9.22 11.90
CA ILE A 130 4.25 9.52 10.72
C ILE A 130 5.12 9.80 9.48
N SER A 131 6.29 10.43 9.67
CA SER A 131 7.25 10.63 8.58
C SER A 131 7.74 9.30 8.00
N ARG A 132 8.08 8.33 8.86
CA ARG A 132 8.48 6.97 8.44
C ARG A 132 7.34 6.25 7.73
N TRP A 133 6.11 6.37 8.23
CA TRP A 133 4.92 5.83 7.57
C TRP A 133 4.78 6.40 6.15
N LEU A 134 4.90 7.72 5.99
CA LEU A 134 4.76 8.37 4.69
C LEU A 134 5.84 7.92 3.70
N GLU A 135 7.10 7.83 4.13
CA GLU A 135 8.22 7.34 3.29
C GLU A 135 7.93 5.95 2.73
N ILE A 136 7.43 5.04 3.57
CA ILE A 136 7.09 3.67 3.18
C ILE A 136 5.94 3.68 2.17
N TYR A 137 4.82 4.31 2.53
CA TYR A 137 3.58 4.19 1.77
C TYR A 137 3.49 5.09 0.54
N ALA A 138 4.33 6.12 0.44
CA ALA A 138 4.52 6.89 -0.78
C ALA A 138 5.13 6.02 -1.90
N ALA A 139 6.14 5.21 -1.58
CA ALA A 139 6.80 4.33 -2.55
C ALA A 139 6.07 2.99 -2.78
N HIS A 140 5.35 2.49 -1.78
CA HIS A 140 4.74 1.16 -1.76
C HIS A 140 3.93 0.81 -3.03
N ALA A 141 2.95 1.64 -3.38
CA ALA A 141 2.10 1.40 -4.55
C ALA A 141 2.89 1.45 -5.88
N HIS A 142 3.89 2.32 -5.98
CA HIS A 142 4.73 2.44 -7.18
C HIS A 142 5.61 1.20 -7.38
N ASN A 143 6.19 0.69 -6.30
CA ASN A 143 6.98 -0.54 -6.33
C ASN A 143 6.12 -1.74 -6.75
N HIS A 144 4.90 -1.84 -6.21
CA HIS A 144 3.97 -2.90 -6.59
C HIS A 144 3.41 -2.74 -8.01
N ALA A 145 3.21 -1.52 -8.50
CA ALA A 145 2.85 -1.28 -9.90
C ALA A 145 3.92 -1.84 -10.85
N GLU A 146 5.21 -1.72 -10.52
CA GLU A 146 6.28 -2.32 -11.30
C GLU A 146 6.25 -3.86 -11.24
N GLN A 147 6.04 -4.43 -10.05
CA GLN A 147 5.89 -5.88 -9.90
C GLN A 147 4.69 -6.43 -10.69
N ILE A 148 3.57 -5.69 -10.73
CA ILE A 148 2.40 -6.04 -11.56
C ILE A 148 2.79 -6.10 -13.04
N ARG A 149 3.52 -5.10 -13.56
CA ARG A 149 3.96 -5.10 -14.97
C ARG A 149 4.86 -6.30 -15.27
N ILE A 150 5.78 -6.63 -14.37
CA ILE A 150 6.66 -7.80 -14.50
C ILE A 150 5.85 -9.10 -14.51
N ALA A 151 4.91 -9.25 -13.58
CA ALA A 151 4.07 -10.45 -13.47
C ALA A 151 3.23 -10.64 -14.74
N ARG A 152 2.51 -9.61 -15.18
CA ARG A 152 1.71 -9.63 -16.43
C ARG A 152 2.57 -9.98 -17.64
N GLY A 153 3.75 -9.37 -17.75
CA GLY A 153 4.69 -9.62 -18.85
C GLY A 153 5.22 -11.06 -18.91
N SER A 154 5.11 -11.84 -17.83
CA SER A 154 5.52 -13.24 -17.80
C SER A 154 4.53 -14.19 -18.48
N ALA A 155 3.27 -13.78 -18.68
CA ALA A 155 2.28 -14.55 -19.44
C ALA A 155 2.73 -14.76 -20.89
N ARG A 156 3.31 -13.73 -21.51
CA ARG A 156 3.74 -13.73 -22.92
C ARG A 156 4.98 -14.59 -23.21
N LYS A 157 5.62 -15.12 -22.16
CA LYS A 157 6.82 -15.96 -22.26
C LYS A 157 6.50 -17.45 -22.10
N LYS A 158 5.25 -17.81 -21.82
CA LYS A 158 4.74 -19.18 -21.83
C LYS A 158 4.15 -19.49 -23.21
#